data_AF-R5VVF3-F1
#
_entry.id   AF-R5VVF3-F1
#
_cell.length_a   1.000
_cell.length_b   1.000
_cell.length_c   1.000
_cell.angle_alpha   90.00
_cell.angle_beta   90.00
_cell.angle_gamma   90.00
#
_symmetry.space_group_name_H-M   'P 1'
#
loop_
_entity.id
_entity.type
_entity.pdbx_description
1 polymer ?
#
loop_
_entity_poly.entity_id
_entity_poly.type
_entity_poly.pdbx_seq_one_letter_code
_entity_poly.pdbx_strand_id
1 'polypeptide(L)'
;MKKVKKTLAVALTFAMTVVMVPQSALAAKKQVKLNKKSVSVAVGKTVKVKLKNNKKKVKWTVVSGKKNVALSKKGKTGVTIKGKRVGKAKVQAKIGKKKYVCTVTVTNKNKAQTTVAKKTAAPGNTTGTTAGKNTGSTAAKPTATPTPTPTPTSTPTPTTNPTVTLSADAQALKKIIEEQKKAGATVSEDLQDKDQYSWDDGTLIGITWNKVGLTGKLDLGSFASLKSVSFNNNAITELDVTKCTKLQKLLCNGNQLTKLDVTKCPELINLQCNKNQLSALDVTQCATLETLWCNRNQITSLDMSKSTELVNLYCDRNSLTELDLTNCTKLETVEADEGVTITGYTPAE
;
A
#
# COMPACT_ATOMS: atom_id res chain seq x y z
N MET A 1 30.34 -80.85 3.74
CA MET A 1 31.48 -81.10 4.66
C MET A 1 32.44 -79.92 4.61
N LYS A 2 32.90 -79.51 5.80
CA LYS A 2 34.00 -78.59 6.19
C LYS A 2 34.96 -78.14 5.05
N LYS A 3 35.43 -76.88 4.97
CA LYS A 3 36.22 -76.20 6.01
C LYS A 3 36.19 -74.66 5.89
N VAL A 4 36.19 -74.03 7.08
CA VAL A 4 36.52 -72.63 7.37
C VAL A 4 38.03 -72.51 7.68
N LYS A 5 38.57 -71.28 7.51
CA LYS A 5 39.81 -70.64 8.06
C LYS A 5 40.77 -70.20 6.93
N LYS A 6 41.39 -69.01 6.90
CA LYS A 6 41.58 -67.91 7.86
C LYS A 6 42.03 -66.64 7.08
N THR A 7 41.78 -65.50 7.69
CA THR A 7 42.18 -64.10 7.42
C THR A 7 43.62 -63.83 6.93
N LEU A 8 43.77 -62.81 6.08
CA LEU A 8 44.87 -61.83 6.18
C LEU A 8 44.38 -60.44 5.72
N ALA A 9 44.49 -59.45 6.59
CA ALA A 9 44.21 -58.05 6.32
C ALA A 9 45.47 -57.37 5.76
N VAL A 10 45.33 -56.61 4.67
CA VAL A 10 46.29 -55.58 4.27
C VAL A 10 45.48 -54.36 3.89
N ALA A 11 45.52 -53.36 4.77
CA ALA A 11 45.03 -52.02 4.50
C ALA A 11 46.09 -51.30 3.64
N LEU A 12 45.69 -50.83 2.46
CA LEU A 12 46.47 -49.88 1.69
C LEU A 12 45.55 -48.74 1.24
N THR A 13 45.79 -47.58 1.84
CA THR A 13 45.10 -46.31 1.66
C THR A 13 45.18 -45.82 0.22
N PHE A 14 44.04 -45.77 -0.48
CA PHE A 14 43.95 -45.12 -1.79
C PHE A 14 43.56 -43.65 -1.60
N ALA A 15 44.49 -42.76 -1.90
CA ALA A 15 44.33 -41.31 -1.82
C ALA A 15 43.22 -40.83 -2.75
N MET A 16 42.20 -40.20 -2.17
CA MET A 16 41.09 -39.58 -2.88
C MET A 16 41.54 -38.22 -3.41
N THR A 17 42.07 -38.19 -4.64
CA THR A 17 42.29 -36.91 -5.34
C THR A 17 40.93 -36.37 -5.79
N VAL A 18 40.35 -35.50 -4.97
CA VAL A 18 39.22 -34.65 -5.37
C VAL A 18 39.74 -33.69 -6.42
N VAL A 19 39.47 -33.99 -7.69
CA VAL A 19 39.58 -33.00 -8.76
C VAL A 19 38.52 -31.94 -8.49
N MET A 20 38.93 -30.84 -7.86
CA MET A 20 38.16 -29.60 -7.79
C MET A 20 37.96 -29.09 -9.22
N VAL A 21 36.85 -29.48 -9.84
CA VAL A 21 36.32 -28.74 -10.97
C VAL A 21 35.79 -27.42 -10.41
N PRO A 22 36.27 -26.24 -10.84
CA PRO A 22 35.60 -25.01 -10.48
C PRO A 22 34.20 -25.07 -11.07
N GLN A 23 33.18 -25.21 -10.22
CA GLN A 23 31.80 -24.98 -10.63
C GLN A 23 31.67 -23.51 -11.01
N SER A 24 31.99 -23.19 -12.27
CA SER A 24 31.51 -21.99 -12.92
C SER A 24 29.99 -22.02 -12.80
N ALA A 25 29.43 -21.07 -12.07
CA ALA A 25 28.00 -20.89 -11.92
C ALA A 25 27.33 -20.92 -13.30
N LEU A 26 26.66 -22.02 -13.63
CA LEU A 26 25.74 -22.08 -14.76
C LEU A 26 24.61 -21.11 -14.44
N ALA A 27 24.72 -19.88 -14.95
CA ALA A 27 23.70 -18.86 -14.81
C ALA A 27 22.35 -19.43 -15.28
N ALA A 28 21.44 -19.66 -14.33
CA ALA A 28 20.13 -20.23 -14.60
C ALA A 28 19.42 -19.41 -15.69
N LYS A 29 19.09 -20.05 -16.81
CA LYS A 29 18.48 -19.40 -17.98
C LYS A 29 17.15 -18.77 -17.58
N LYS A 30 17.09 -17.43 -17.53
CA LYS A 30 15.92 -16.68 -17.07
C LYS A 30 14.64 -17.14 -17.77
N GLN A 31 13.61 -17.52 -17.00
CA GLN A 31 12.35 -18.06 -17.51
C GLN A 31 11.60 -17.03 -18.39
N VAL A 32 11.02 -17.49 -19.50
CA VAL A 32 10.15 -16.68 -20.38
C VAL A 32 8.89 -16.26 -19.62
N LYS A 33 8.64 -14.95 -19.48
CA LYS A 33 7.50 -14.40 -18.73
C LYS A 33 7.00 -13.09 -19.31
N LEU A 34 5.70 -12.80 -19.16
CA LEU A 34 5.18 -11.46 -19.46
C LEU A 34 5.80 -10.42 -18.52
N ASN A 35 6.03 -9.20 -19.03
CA ASN A 35 6.41 -8.07 -18.20
C ASN A 35 5.29 -7.64 -17.25
N LYS A 36 4.02 -7.85 -17.66
CA LYS A 36 2.81 -7.55 -16.89
C LYS A 36 1.77 -8.66 -17.13
N LYS A 37 1.34 -9.35 -16.07
CA LYS A 37 0.24 -10.35 -16.13
C LYS A 37 -1.14 -9.70 -16.06
N SER A 38 -1.22 -8.47 -15.57
CA SER A 38 -2.43 -7.63 -15.58
C SER A 38 -2.04 -6.18 -15.88
N VAL A 39 -2.90 -5.41 -16.54
CA VAL A 39 -2.73 -3.98 -16.84
C VAL A 39 -4.08 -3.25 -16.83
N SER A 40 -4.09 -2.00 -16.40
CA SER A 40 -5.24 -1.10 -16.58
C SER A 40 -4.94 -0.07 -17.67
N VAL A 41 -5.94 0.27 -18.48
CA VAL A 41 -5.81 1.27 -19.55
C VAL A 41 -7.12 2.04 -19.72
N ALA A 42 -7.08 3.37 -19.61
CA ALA A 42 -8.28 4.18 -19.86
C ALA A 42 -8.74 4.07 -21.32
N VAL A 43 -10.05 4.26 -21.57
CA VAL A 43 -10.62 4.34 -22.92
C VAL A 43 -9.84 5.38 -23.74
N GLY A 44 -9.37 4.99 -24.92
CA GLY A 44 -8.57 5.81 -25.84
C GLY A 44 -7.07 5.86 -25.53
N LYS A 45 -6.60 5.39 -24.37
CA LYS A 45 -5.16 5.31 -24.03
C LYS A 45 -4.57 3.96 -24.44
N THR A 46 -3.24 3.85 -24.40
CA THR A 46 -2.53 2.63 -24.78
C THR A 46 -1.51 2.19 -23.74
N VAL A 47 -1.31 0.88 -23.59
CA VAL A 47 -0.31 0.26 -22.71
C VAL A 47 0.51 -0.77 -23.48
N LYS A 48 1.83 -0.81 -23.26
CA LYS A 48 2.73 -1.76 -23.93
C LYS A 48 2.99 -2.99 -23.04
N VAL A 49 2.75 -4.18 -23.59
CA VAL A 49 3.02 -5.47 -22.95
C VAL A 49 4.10 -6.19 -23.75
N LYS A 50 5.05 -6.84 -23.07
CA LYS A 50 6.21 -7.54 -23.65
C LYS A 50 6.38 -8.91 -23.01
N LEU A 51 6.82 -9.89 -23.79
CA LEU A 51 7.24 -11.20 -23.34
C LEU A 51 8.77 -11.19 -23.18
N LYS A 52 9.24 -11.17 -21.92
CA LYS A 52 10.65 -11.09 -21.52
C LYS A 52 11.36 -12.43 -21.68
N ASN A 53 12.69 -12.38 -21.74
CA ASN A 53 13.59 -13.53 -21.83
C ASN A 53 13.31 -14.45 -23.02
N ASN A 54 12.74 -13.88 -24.10
CA ASN A 54 12.37 -14.59 -25.30
C ASN A 54 13.03 -13.95 -26.54
N LYS A 55 13.67 -14.79 -27.36
CA LYS A 55 14.29 -14.39 -28.63
C LYS A 55 13.40 -14.69 -29.86
N LYS A 56 12.32 -15.48 -29.71
CA LYS A 56 11.41 -15.89 -30.81
C LYS A 56 10.31 -14.84 -31.08
N LYS A 57 9.76 -14.82 -32.30
CA LYS A 57 8.61 -13.94 -32.64
C LYS A 57 7.35 -14.39 -31.91
N VAL A 58 6.63 -13.45 -31.30
CA VAL A 58 5.42 -13.71 -30.50
C VAL A 58 4.16 -13.41 -31.31
N LYS A 59 3.19 -14.34 -31.32
CA LYS A 59 1.85 -14.11 -31.88
C LYS A 59 0.93 -13.51 -30.80
N TRP A 60 0.50 -12.26 -31.02
CA TRP A 60 -0.37 -11.52 -30.10
C TRP A 60 -1.83 -11.50 -30.57
N THR A 61 -2.74 -11.96 -29.70
CA THR A 61 -4.18 -12.09 -29.98
C THR A 61 -5.03 -11.66 -28.79
N VAL A 62 -6.16 -11.00 -29.03
CA VAL A 62 -7.18 -10.77 -27.98
C VAL A 62 -8.05 -12.02 -27.90
N VAL A 63 -8.02 -12.71 -26.75
CA VAL A 63 -8.74 -13.98 -26.53
C VAL A 63 -10.08 -13.77 -25.83
N SER A 64 -10.26 -12.65 -25.11
CA SER A 64 -11.57 -12.21 -24.63
C SER A 64 -11.62 -10.67 -24.57
N GLY A 65 -12.82 -10.08 -24.66
CA GLY A 65 -12.99 -8.63 -24.61
C GLY A 65 -12.52 -7.87 -25.87
N LYS A 66 -12.70 -8.43 -27.07
CA LYS A 66 -12.34 -7.78 -28.36
C LYS A 66 -12.95 -6.38 -28.55
N LYS A 67 -14.15 -6.14 -27.97
CA LYS A 67 -14.80 -4.82 -27.95
C LYS A 67 -14.12 -3.83 -27.00
N ASN A 68 -13.42 -4.33 -25.98
CA ASN A 68 -12.81 -3.53 -24.93
C ASN A 68 -11.40 -3.06 -25.30
N VAL A 69 -10.65 -3.82 -26.11
CA VAL A 69 -9.26 -3.49 -26.45
C VAL A 69 -8.94 -3.71 -27.92
N ALA A 70 -7.92 -2.99 -28.43
CA ALA A 70 -7.30 -3.26 -29.73
C ALA A 70 -5.79 -3.39 -29.62
N LEU A 71 -5.20 -4.21 -30.49
CA LEU A 71 -3.76 -4.43 -30.53
C LEU A 71 -3.15 -3.66 -31.71
N SER A 72 -2.08 -2.92 -31.45
CA SER A 72 -1.26 -2.24 -32.45
C SER A 72 0.22 -2.48 -32.14
N LYS A 73 1.11 -2.11 -33.09
CA LYS A 73 2.57 -2.21 -32.92
C LYS A 73 3.02 -3.60 -32.41
N LYS A 74 2.55 -4.67 -33.06
CA LYS A 74 2.88 -6.08 -32.75
C LYS A 74 4.32 -6.40 -33.17
N GLY A 75 5.28 -6.06 -32.31
CA GLY A 75 6.70 -6.34 -32.52
C GLY A 75 7.11 -7.76 -32.14
N LYS A 76 8.40 -8.06 -32.33
CA LYS A 76 9.00 -9.38 -32.09
C LYS A 76 8.67 -9.97 -30.72
N THR A 77 8.70 -9.15 -29.68
CA THR A 77 8.44 -9.58 -28.28
C THR A 77 7.37 -8.75 -27.58
N GLY A 78 6.73 -7.78 -28.23
CA GLY A 78 5.82 -6.86 -27.55
C GLY A 78 4.64 -6.41 -28.40
N VAL A 79 3.61 -5.89 -27.74
CA VAL A 79 2.41 -5.34 -28.36
C VAL A 79 1.95 -4.10 -27.60
N THR A 80 1.36 -3.15 -28.31
CA THR A 80 0.64 -2.03 -27.72
C THR A 80 -0.85 -2.36 -27.69
N ILE A 81 -1.48 -2.20 -26.53
CA ILE A 81 -2.90 -2.47 -26.27
C ILE A 81 -3.60 -1.13 -26.06
N LYS A 82 -4.55 -0.78 -26.92
CA LYS A 82 -5.40 0.42 -26.80
C LYS A 82 -6.71 0.05 -26.09
N GLY A 83 -7.10 0.80 -25.06
CA GLY A 83 -8.43 0.73 -24.46
C GLY A 83 -9.48 1.30 -25.42
N LYS A 84 -10.55 0.56 -25.69
CA LYS A 84 -11.67 0.95 -26.57
C LYS A 84 -12.97 1.19 -25.80
N ARG A 85 -13.35 0.26 -24.93
CA ARG A 85 -14.59 0.33 -24.14
C ARG A 85 -14.34 -0.24 -22.75
N VAL A 86 -14.92 0.39 -21.74
CA VAL A 86 -14.83 -0.05 -20.34
C VAL A 86 -15.19 -1.53 -20.19
N GLY A 87 -14.41 -2.24 -19.39
CA GLY A 87 -14.57 -3.67 -19.13
C GLY A 87 -13.26 -4.43 -19.21
N LYS A 88 -13.32 -5.74 -18.99
CA LYS A 88 -12.13 -6.62 -18.95
C LYS A 88 -11.88 -7.28 -20.31
N ALA A 89 -10.61 -7.43 -20.66
CA ALA A 89 -10.14 -8.20 -21.82
C ALA A 89 -8.97 -9.10 -21.43
N LYS A 90 -8.71 -10.12 -22.23
CA LYS A 90 -7.52 -10.97 -22.10
C LYS A 90 -6.73 -10.92 -23.39
N VAL A 91 -5.45 -10.57 -23.30
CA VAL A 91 -4.52 -10.52 -24.42
C VAL A 91 -3.48 -11.62 -24.26
N GLN A 92 -3.38 -12.50 -25.25
CA GLN A 92 -2.51 -13.67 -25.23
C GLN A 92 -1.28 -13.44 -26.10
N ALA A 93 -0.11 -13.78 -25.56
CA ALA A 93 1.13 -14.02 -26.28
C ALA A 93 1.32 -15.52 -26.49
N LYS A 94 1.45 -15.96 -27.75
CA LYS A 94 1.72 -17.35 -28.11
C LYS A 94 3.11 -17.49 -28.73
N ILE A 95 3.91 -18.42 -28.22
CA ILE A 95 5.18 -18.86 -28.82
C ILE A 95 5.13 -20.38 -28.95
N GLY A 96 5.03 -20.89 -30.18
CA GLY A 96 4.84 -22.32 -30.42
C GLY A 96 3.60 -22.84 -29.67
N LYS A 97 3.79 -23.87 -28.82
CA LYS A 97 2.72 -24.44 -27.97
C LYS A 97 2.47 -23.64 -26.67
N LYS A 98 3.39 -22.78 -26.23
CA LYS A 98 3.28 -22.02 -24.98
C LYS A 98 2.43 -20.76 -25.14
N LYS A 99 1.56 -20.51 -24.15
CA LYS A 99 0.63 -19.37 -24.10
C LYS A 99 0.85 -18.59 -22.81
N TYR A 100 0.83 -17.26 -22.89
CA TYR A 100 0.90 -16.36 -21.75
C TYR A 100 -0.21 -15.33 -21.87
N VAL A 101 -0.98 -15.12 -20.81
CA VAL A 101 -2.16 -14.24 -20.83
C VAL A 101 -1.94 -13.03 -19.95
N CYS A 102 -2.24 -11.86 -20.49
CA CYS A 102 -2.31 -10.59 -19.80
C CYS A 102 -3.79 -10.19 -19.65
N THR A 103 -4.26 -9.99 -18.42
CA THR A 103 -5.57 -9.41 -18.14
C THR A 103 -5.51 -7.90 -18.33
N VAL A 104 -6.48 -7.32 -19.03
CA VAL A 104 -6.55 -5.89 -19.30
C VAL A 104 -7.86 -5.35 -18.75
N THR A 105 -7.80 -4.39 -17.82
CA THR A 105 -8.98 -3.67 -17.34
C THR A 105 -9.05 -2.32 -18.03
N VAL A 106 -10.15 -2.05 -18.73
CA VAL A 106 -10.38 -0.77 -19.40
C VAL A 106 -11.29 0.09 -18.55
N THR A 107 -10.86 1.31 -18.24
CA THR A 107 -11.56 2.25 -17.35
C THR A 107 -12.03 3.50 -18.09
N ASN A 108 -13.04 4.20 -17.57
CA ASN A 108 -13.54 5.44 -18.20
C ASN A 108 -12.50 6.55 -18.13
N LYS A 109 -12.57 7.48 -19.10
CA LYS A 109 -11.55 8.53 -19.26
C LYS A 109 -11.63 9.66 -18.23
N ASN A 110 -12.74 9.79 -17.49
CA ASN A 110 -12.93 10.73 -16.40
C ASN A 110 -13.81 10.11 -15.30
N LYS A 111 -13.36 10.18 -14.05
CA LYS A 111 -14.25 10.31 -12.89
C LYS A 111 -13.54 11.21 -11.88
N ALA A 112 -13.70 12.52 -12.09
CA ALA A 112 -13.66 13.48 -11.00
C ALA A 112 -14.87 13.19 -10.08
N GLN A 113 -14.63 13.34 -8.80
CA GLN A 113 -15.49 12.95 -7.70
C GLN A 113 -16.66 13.94 -7.56
N THR A 114 -17.89 13.45 -7.69
CA THR A 114 -19.07 14.05 -7.05
C THR A 114 -19.66 13.01 -6.12
N THR A 115 -19.36 13.13 -4.84
CA THR A 115 -20.21 12.62 -3.74
C THR A 115 -20.18 13.68 -2.66
N VAL A 116 -21.16 14.58 -2.76
CA VAL A 116 -21.56 15.50 -1.68
C VAL A 116 -22.21 14.66 -0.58
N ALA A 117 -21.92 15.03 0.66
CA ALA A 117 -22.49 14.49 1.89
C ALA A 117 -24.02 14.36 1.82
N LYS A 118 -24.56 13.20 2.23
CA LYS A 118 -25.97 13.03 2.56
C LYS A 118 -26.08 12.75 4.06
N LYS A 119 -26.42 13.80 4.80
CA LYS A 119 -26.94 13.77 6.16
C LYS A 119 -28.30 13.08 6.13
N THR A 120 -28.48 12.07 6.97
CA THR A 120 -29.74 11.39 7.25
C THR A 120 -30.56 12.24 8.21
N ALA A 121 -31.80 12.57 7.83
CA ALA A 121 -32.88 12.92 8.75
C ALA A 121 -34.19 12.42 8.14
N ALA A 122 -34.98 11.76 8.98
CA ALA A 122 -36.21 11.04 8.67
C ALA A 122 -37.39 11.97 8.29
N PRO A 123 -38.51 11.44 7.75
CA PRO A 123 -39.54 12.22 7.10
C PRO A 123 -40.65 12.68 8.07
N GLY A 124 -41.16 13.89 7.84
CA GLY A 124 -42.34 14.44 8.50
C GLY A 124 -43.12 15.31 7.52
N ASN A 125 -44.34 14.88 7.25
CA ASN A 125 -45.35 15.41 6.33
C ASN A 125 -45.89 16.79 6.75
N THR A 126 -46.23 17.67 5.80
CA THR A 126 -47.54 18.38 5.64
C THR A 126 -47.47 19.72 4.87
N THR A 127 -48.25 19.75 3.78
CA THR A 127 -49.16 20.81 3.24
C THR A 127 -48.97 22.31 3.52
N GLY A 128 -49.19 23.11 2.46
CA GLY A 128 -49.64 24.52 2.52
C GLY A 128 -48.83 25.46 1.60
N THR A 129 -49.18 25.66 0.32
CA THR A 129 -50.23 26.55 -0.25
C THR A 129 -49.82 28.04 -0.40
N THR A 130 -50.02 28.55 -1.62
CA THR A 130 -50.15 29.96 -2.11
C THR A 130 -48.92 30.90 -2.04
N ALA A 131 -48.43 31.52 -3.14
CA ALA A 131 -48.98 32.34 -4.24
C ALA A 131 -48.91 33.86 -3.97
N GLY A 132 -48.39 34.61 -4.98
CA GLY A 132 -48.38 36.08 -5.08
C GLY A 132 -46.96 36.61 -5.39
N LYS A 133 -46.55 36.99 -6.62
CA LYS A 133 -46.86 38.23 -7.40
C LYS A 133 -46.76 39.50 -6.51
N ASN A 134 -46.11 40.61 -6.85
CA ASN A 134 -45.93 41.29 -8.13
C ASN A 134 -44.99 42.52 -7.90
N THR A 135 -44.07 42.89 -8.82
CA THR A 135 -44.04 44.11 -9.67
C THR A 135 -43.30 45.38 -9.20
N GLY A 136 -42.60 46.01 -10.16
CA GLY A 136 -42.27 47.45 -10.26
C GLY A 136 -40.80 47.79 -9.96
N SER A 137 -39.87 47.95 -10.92
CA SER A 137 -39.72 48.92 -12.03
C SER A 137 -39.59 50.38 -11.61
N THR A 138 -38.41 50.97 -11.79
CA THR A 138 -38.18 52.26 -12.48
C THR A 138 -36.71 52.41 -12.88
N ALA A 139 -36.49 53.12 -13.99
CA ALA A 139 -35.24 53.28 -14.73
C ALA A 139 -34.66 54.69 -14.58
N ALA A 140 -33.34 54.85 -14.76
CA ALA A 140 -32.74 55.97 -15.49
C ALA A 140 -31.23 55.74 -15.76
N LYS A 141 -30.84 56.00 -17.01
CA LYS A 141 -29.47 56.14 -17.57
C LYS A 141 -29.27 57.64 -17.92
N PRO A 142 -28.06 58.18 -18.15
CA PRO A 142 -27.55 58.23 -19.53
C PRO A 142 -26.00 58.19 -19.72
N THR A 143 -25.58 57.79 -20.95
CA THR A 143 -24.36 58.18 -21.75
C THR A 143 -22.92 57.94 -21.21
N ALA A 144 -21.86 57.56 -21.95
CA ALA A 144 -21.54 57.44 -23.39
C ALA A 144 -20.35 56.45 -23.66
N THR A 145 -20.22 56.05 -24.94
CA THR A 145 -19.29 55.14 -25.70
C THR A 145 -17.84 55.69 -25.86
N PRO A 146 -16.81 55.04 -26.50
CA PRO A 146 -16.68 53.69 -27.10
C PRO A 146 -15.35 52.89 -26.83
N THR A 147 -15.31 51.68 -27.42
CA THR A 147 -14.31 50.57 -27.56
C THR A 147 -12.83 50.97 -27.83
N PRO A 148 -11.81 50.09 -27.60
CA PRO A 148 -11.56 48.92 -28.45
C PRO A 148 -11.12 47.62 -27.72
N THR A 149 -11.41 46.50 -28.39
CA THR A 149 -10.90 45.13 -28.19
C THR A 149 -9.36 45.07 -28.15
N PRO A 150 -8.77 44.16 -27.37
CA PRO A 150 -7.90 43.16 -28.00
C PRO A 150 -8.12 41.73 -27.48
N THR A 151 -8.25 40.81 -28.42
CA THR A 151 -7.92 39.38 -28.27
C THR A 151 -6.40 39.27 -28.15
N PRO A 152 -5.89 38.41 -27.26
CA PRO A 152 -5.06 37.34 -27.81
C PRO A 152 -5.39 35.97 -27.20
N THR A 153 -5.48 35.03 -28.13
CA THR A 153 -5.28 33.60 -27.98
C THR A 153 -4.15 33.28 -27.00
N SER A 154 -4.45 32.55 -25.92
CA SER A 154 -3.46 31.70 -25.26
C SER A 154 -4.08 30.34 -24.97
N THR A 155 -3.57 29.36 -25.70
CA THR A 155 -3.64 27.93 -25.46
C THR A 155 -3.25 27.64 -23.99
N PRO A 156 -4.07 26.96 -23.17
CA PRO A 156 -3.53 26.28 -22.01
C PRO A 156 -2.77 25.05 -22.51
N THR A 157 -1.47 25.24 -22.65
CA THR A 157 -0.48 24.16 -22.67
C THR A 157 -0.80 23.18 -21.54
N PRO A 158 -0.75 21.85 -21.77
CA PRO A 158 -0.93 20.89 -20.69
C PRO A 158 0.20 21.10 -19.70
N THR A 159 -0.12 21.61 -18.51
CA THR A 159 0.76 21.58 -17.35
C THR A 159 1.04 20.11 -17.06
N THR A 160 2.17 19.62 -17.56
CA THR A 160 2.89 18.54 -16.90
C THR A 160 3.02 18.98 -15.45
N ASN A 161 2.39 18.29 -14.50
CA ASN A 161 2.77 18.46 -13.11
C ASN A 161 4.10 17.71 -12.94
N PRO A 162 5.27 18.39 -12.92
CA PRO A 162 6.58 17.75 -12.85
C PRO A 162 6.97 17.43 -11.40
N THR A 163 6.16 17.85 -10.42
CA THR A 163 6.59 18.17 -9.06
C THR A 163 6.89 16.96 -8.18
N VAL A 164 6.35 15.77 -8.48
CA VAL A 164 6.68 14.55 -7.70
C VAL A 164 8.08 13.99 -8.03
N THR A 165 8.71 14.47 -9.10
CA THR A 165 10.02 13.93 -9.52
C THR A 165 11.20 14.59 -8.79
N LEU A 166 10.99 15.66 -8.02
CA LEU A 166 12.05 16.49 -7.44
C LEU A 166 11.98 16.72 -5.92
N SER A 167 10.93 16.31 -5.20
CA SER A 167 10.89 16.51 -3.73
C SER A 167 11.90 15.60 -3.01
N ALA A 168 12.44 16.08 -1.89
CA ALA A 168 13.35 15.31 -1.04
C ALA A 168 12.72 13.97 -0.62
N ASP A 169 11.42 13.99 -0.32
CA ASP A 169 10.63 12.79 -0.02
C ASP A 169 10.65 11.76 -1.16
N ALA A 170 10.50 12.20 -2.41
CA ALA A 170 10.54 11.29 -3.56
C ALA A 170 11.91 10.63 -3.73
N GLN A 171 13.00 11.33 -3.38
CA GLN A 171 14.36 10.78 -3.42
C GLN A 171 14.60 9.79 -2.27
N ALA A 172 14.23 10.17 -1.05
CA ALA A 172 14.32 9.30 0.14
C ALA A 172 13.49 8.02 -0.06
N LEU A 173 12.26 8.16 -0.56
CA LEU A 173 11.37 7.03 -0.82
C LEU A 173 11.94 6.08 -1.87
N LYS A 174 12.53 6.60 -2.97
CA LYS A 174 13.20 5.76 -3.98
C LYS A 174 14.32 4.91 -3.38
N LYS A 175 15.12 5.48 -2.47
CA LYS A 175 16.20 4.74 -1.80
C LYS A 175 15.66 3.55 -0.98
N ILE A 176 14.63 3.79 -0.17
CA ILE A 176 13.96 2.74 0.62
C ILE A 176 13.38 1.66 -0.30
N ILE A 177 12.70 2.06 -1.38
CA ILE A 177 12.15 1.13 -2.37
C ILE A 177 13.26 0.28 -2.98
N GLU A 178 14.38 0.90 -3.38
CA GLU A 178 15.50 0.17 -3.98
C GLU A 178 16.09 -0.86 -3.02
N GLU A 179 16.33 -0.49 -1.75
CA GLU A 179 16.85 -1.37 -0.70
C GLU A 179 15.90 -2.56 -0.45
N GLN A 180 14.61 -2.30 -0.24
CA GLN A 180 13.63 -3.36 0.00
C GLN A 180 13.44 -4.26 -1.23
N LYS A 181 13.49 -3.72 -2.44
CA LYS A 181 13.44 -4.51 -3.67
C LYS A 181 14.69 -5.37 -3.88
N LYS A 182 15.87 -4.90 -3.48
CA LYS A 182 17.10 -5.73 -3.46
C LYS A 182 16.93 -6.92 -2.52
N ALA A 183 16.23 -6.74 -1.41
CA ALA A 183 15.86 -7.80 -0.47
C ALA A 183 14.69 -8.70 -0.95
N GLY A 184 14.12 -8.43 -2.13
CA GLY A 184 13.08 -9.27 -2.75
C GLY A 184 11.65 -8.75 -2.62
N ALA A 185 11.44 -7.58 -2.01
CA ALA A 185 10.11 -7.00 -1.87
C ALA A 185 9.51 -6.60 -3.24
N THR A 186 8.18 -6.63 -3.34
CA THR A 186 7.41 -6.27 -4.53
C THR A 186 6.76 -4.89 -4.41
N VAL A 187 7.55 -3.90 -3.99
CA VAL A 187 7.13 -2.50 -3.87
C VAL A 187 7.07 -1.81 -5.25
N SER A 188 6.11 -0.91 -5.45
CA SER A 188 6.02 -0.12 -6.69
C SER A 188 7.11 0.94 -6.76
N GLU A 189 7.83 1.00 -7.89
CA GLU A 189 8.74 2.12 -8.22
C GLU A 189 7.99 3.32 -8.81
N ASP A 190 6.73 3.14 -9.18
CA ASP A 190 5.88 4.22 -9.66
C ASP A 190 5.38 5.00 -8.44
N LEU A 191 6.02 6.13 -8.13
CA LEU A 191 5.64 6.97 -7.00
C LEU A 191 4.24 7.58 -7.14
N GLN A 192 3.62 7.47 -8.31
CA GLN A 192 2.23 7.88 -8.56
C GLN A 192 1.23 6.73 -8.38
N ASP A 193 1.69 5.55 -7.94
CA ASP A 193 0.83 4.44 -7.57
C ASP A 193 -0.03 4.82 -6.35
N LYS A 194 -1.25 5.28 -6.62
CA LYS A 194 -2.21 5.73 -5.60
C LYS A 194 -2.63 4.63 -4.63
N ASP A 195 -2.38 3.36 -4.96
CA ASP A 195 -2.65 2.25 -4.05
C ASP A 195 -1.53 2.12 -2.99
N GLN A 196 -0.35 2.69 -3.24
CA GLN A 196 0.81 2.61 -2.35
C GLN A 196 1.27 3.96 -1.79
N TYR A 197 1.01 5.06 -2.49
CA TYR A 197 1.53 6.38 -2.14
C TYR A 197 0.44 7.45 -2.19
N SER A 198 0.40 8.29 -1.17
CA SER A 198 -0.43 9.48 -1.11
C SER A 198 0.46 10.71 -0.96
N TRP A 199 0.23 11.70 -1.81
CA TRP A 199 1.00 12.94 -1.87
C TRP A 199 0.07 14.14 -1.66
N ASP A 200 0.56 15.14 -0.95
CA ASP A 200 -0.07 16.44 -0.77
C ASP A 200 0.94 17.51 -1.18
N ASP A 201 0.65 18.20 -2.29
CA ASP A 201 1.53 19.20 -2.90
C ASP A 201 3.03 18.80 -2.98
N GLY A 202 3.30 17.56 -3.40
CA GLY A 202 4.68 17.03 -3.54
C GLY A 202 5.31 16.50 -2.24
N THR A 203 4.61 16.59 -1.12
CA THR A 203 4.97 16.01 0.18
C THR A 203 4.35 14.62 0.33
N LEU A 204 5.12 13.63 0.80
CA LEU A 204 4.62 12.29 1.02
C LEU A 204 3.84 12.24 2.34
N ILE A 205 2.52 11.99 2.25
CA ILE A 205 1.64 11.93 3.41
C ILE A 205 1.15 10.51 3.73
N GLY A 206 1.32 9.56 2.81
CA GLY A 206 0.86 8.19 3.02
C GLY A 206 1.66 7.12 2.28
N ILE A 207 1.89 6.00 2.96
CA ILE A 207 2.52 4.79 2.40
C ILE A 207 1.65 3.56 2.71
N THR A 208 1.43 2.68 1.72
CA THR A 208 0.72 1.40 1.87
C THR A 208 1.49 0.27 1.17
N TRP A 209 2.11 -0.60 1.96
CA TRP A 209 2.97 -1.70 1.54
C TRP A 209 2.59 -3.03 2.22
N ASN A 210 1.31 -3.35 2.19
CA ASN A 210 0.79 -4.57 2.82
C ASN A 210 1.18 -5.82 2.02
N LYS A 211 1.77 -6.82 2.69
CA LYS A 211 2.13 -8.13 2.13
C LYS A 211 2.95 -8.03 0.83
N VAL A 212 3.91 -7.13 0.80
CA VAL A 212 4.82 -6.94 -0.35
C VAL A 212 6.18 -7.59 -0.12
N GLY A 213 6.38 -8.29 1.00
CA GLY A 213 7.64 -8.96 1.31
C GLY A 213 8.73 -8.00 1.78
N LEU A 214 8.36 -6.93 2.49
CA LEU A 214 9.37 -6.10 3.17
C LEU A 214 10.08 -6.92 4.25
N THR A 215 11.36 -6.63 4.50
CA THR A 215 12.17 -7.33 5.50
C THR A 215 13.21 -6.40 6.12
N GLY A 216 13.76 -6.81 7.27
CA GLY A 216 14.81 -6.06 7.96
C GLY A 216 14.33 -4.71 8.51
N LYS A 217 15.18 -3.69 8.41
CA LYS A 217 14.87 -2.33 8.87
C LYS A 217 14.02 -1.56 7.86
N LEU A 218 13.01 -0.86 8.36
CA LEU A 218 12.26 0.17 7.64
C LEU A 218 12.47 1.52 8.32
N ASP A 219 13.22 2.40 7.66
CA ASP A 219 13.53 3.74 8.16
C ASP A 219 12.66 4.78 7.47
N LEU A 220 11.75 5.41 8.23
CA LEU A 220 10.84 6.46 7.75
C LEU A 220 11.19 7.82 8.34
N GLY A 221 12.34 7.96 9.02
CA GLY A 221 12.76 9.18 9.70
C GLY A 221 12.95 10.39 8.79
N SER A 222 12.93 10.20 7.47
CA SER A 222 12.98 11.30 6.48
C SER A 222 11.63 11.98 6.24
N PHE A 223 10.51 11.38 6.66
CA PHE A 223 9.16 11.82 6.28
C PHE A 223 8.41 12.48 7.44
N ALA A 224 8.79 13.71 7.78
CA ALA A 224 8.20 14.44 8.91
C ALA A 224 6.69 14.71 8.77
N SER A 225 6.21 14.83 7.53
CA SER A 225 4.81 15.11 7.19
C SER A 225 3.96 13.85 6.97
N LEU A 226 4.52 12.66 7.19
CA LEU A 226 3.81 11.39 6.96
C LEU A 226 2.66 11.27 7.96
N LYS A 227 1.43 11.10 7.44
CA LYS A 227 0.20 11.00 8.25
C LYS A 227 -0.27 9.56 8.42
N SER A 228 -0.02 8.71 7.43
CA SER A 228 -0.50 7.33 7.44
C SER A 228 0.52 6.38 6.86
N VAL A 229 0.82 5.30 7.58
CA VAL A 229 1.69 4.24 7.08
C VAL A 229 1.08 2.87 7.38
N SER A 230 1.09 2.00 6.37
CA SER A 230 0.60 0.63 6.47
C SER A 230 1.58 -0.33 5.81
N PHE A 231 2.07 -1.33 6.54
CA PHE A 231 2.96 -2.40 6.03
C PHE A 231 2.67 -3.73 6.72
N ASN A 232 1.39 -4.06 6.81
CA ASN A 232 0.89 -5.26 7.44
C ASN A 232 1.37 -6.53 6.73
N ASN A 233 1.60 -7.59 7.50
CA ASN A 233 1.96 -8.93 7.03
C ASN A 233 3.24 -8.95 6.19
N ASN A 234 4.32 -8.42 6.75
CA ASN A 234 5.67 -8.46 6.18
C ASN A 234 6.65 -9.12 7.17
N ALA A 235 7.95 -8.97 6.96
CA ALA A 235 9.01 -9.53 7.79
C ALA A 235 9.91 -8.43 8.38
N ILE A 236 9.36 -7.23 8.63
CA ILE A 236 10.12 -6.11 9.23
C ILE A 236 10.53 -6.45 10.66
N THR A 237 11.79 -6.22 11.01
CA THR A 237 12.37 -6.46 12.33
C THR A 237 12.64 -5.16 13.10
N GLU A 238 12.83 -4.05 12.39
CA GLU A 238 13.11 -2.74 12.98
C GLU A 238 12.33 -1.65 12.22
N LEU A 239 11.75 -0.72 12.95
CA LEU A 239 11.03 0.43 12.41
C LEU A 239 11.58 1.71 13.04
N ASP A 240 11.84 2.72 12.22
CA ASP A 240 12.07 4.09 12.70
C ASP A 240 10.99 5.03 12.17
N VAL A 241 10.17 5.55 13.09
CA VAL A 241 9.15 6.59 12.85
C VAL A 241 9.37 7.81 13.75
N THR A 242 10.53 7.92 14.40
CA THR A 242 10.80 8.91 15.47
C THR A 242 10.76 10.37 14.99
N LYS A 243 10.80 10.59 13.68
CA LYS A 243 10.64 11.91 13.04
C LYS A 243 9.28 12.13 12.39
N CYS A 244 8.42 11.12 12.32
CA CYS A 244 7.07 11.21 11.77
C CYS A 244 6.11 11.84 12.78
N THR A 245 6.34 13.11 13.15
CA THR A 245 5.60 13.81 14.22
C THR A 245 4.14 14.08 13.88
N LYS A 246 3.78 14.00 12.59
CA LYS A 246 2.40 14.14 12.07
C LYS A 246 1.70 12.80 11.83
N LEU A 247 2.27 11.69 12.30
CA LEU A 247 1.73 10.36 12.06
C LEU A 247 0.45 10.13 12.86
N GLN A 248 -0.65 9.89 12.15
CA GLN A 248 -1.99 9.65 12.71
C GLN A 248 -2.38 8.17 12.66
N LYS A 249 -1.86 7.41 11.68
CA LYS A 249 -2.18 6.00 11.49
C LYS A 249 -0.91 5.18 11.25
N LEU A 250 -0.66 4.21 12.12
CA LEU A 250 0.45 3.26 12.00
C LEU A 250 -0.11 1.83 12.03
N LEU A 251 -0.12 1.19 10.86
CA LEU A 251 -0.54 -0.20 10.72
C LEU A 251 0.69 -1.06 10.38
N CYS A 252 1.19 -1.79 11.36
CA CYS A 252 2.40 -2.61 11.28
C CYS A 252 2.15 -4.05 11.75
N ASN A 253 0.90 -4.51 11.71
CA ASN A 253 0.53 -5.81 12.25
C ASN A 253 1.10 -6.98 11.44
N GLY A 254 1.43 -8.09 12.10
CA GLY A 254 1.99 -9.27 11.44
C GLY A 254 3.39 -8.99 10.89
N ASN A 255 4.29 -8.54 11.74
CA ASN A 255 5.72 -8.36 11.44
C ASN A 255 6.56 -9.09 12.51
N GLN A 256 7.85 -8.79 12.59
CA GLN A 256 8.80 -9.37 13.53
C GLN A 256 9.42 -8.31 14.44
N LEU A 257 8.68 -7.23 14.73
CA LEU A 257 9.18 -6.15 15.60
C LEU A 257 9.35 -6.66 17.02
N THR A 258 10.52 -6.42 17.60
CA THR A 258 10.80 -6.66 19.04
C THR A 258 10.70 -5.39 19.88
N LYS A 259 10.83 -4.22 19.22
CA LYS A 259 10.66 -2.89 19.81
C LYS A 259 9.86 -2.01 18.86
N LEU A 260 9.11 -1.08 19.43
CA LEU A 260 8.37 -0.06 18.71
C LEU A 260 8.37 1.22 19.53
N ASP A 261 9.05 2.26 19.03
CA ASP A 261 9.04 3.60 19.62
C ASP A 261 8.05 4.49 18.86
N VAL A 262 6.94 4.81 19.53
CA VAL A 262 5.92 5.77 19.06
C VAL A 262 5.87 7.03 19.92
N THR A 263 6.82 7.20 20.84
CA THR A 263 6.84 8.33 21.80
C THR A 263 7.01 9.69 21.12
N LYS A 264 7.40 9.70 19.84
CA LYS A 264 7.52 10.90 19.00
C LYS A 264 6.38 11.08 17.99
N CYS A 265 5.30 10.32 18.14
CA CYS A 265 4.08 10.41 17.33
C CYS A 265 2.89 10.87 18.19
N PRO A 266 2.85 12.14 18.65
CA PRO A 266 1.81 12.61 19.57
C PRO A 266 0.43 12.75 18.92
N GLU A 267 0.37 12.82 17.59
CA GLU A 267 -0.89 12.91 16.82
C GLU A 267 -1.44 11.53 16.43
N LEU A 268 -0.92 10.43 17.00
CA LEU A 268 -1.33 9.07 16.64
C LEU A 268 -2.77 8.81 17.12
N ILE A 269 -3.64 8.41 16.20
CA ILE A 269 -5.06 8.12 16.44
C ILE A 269 -5.32 6.61 16.39
N ASN A 270 -4.64 5.91 15.48
CA ASN A 270 -4.81 4.48 15.28
C ASN A 270 -3.46 3.77 15.19
N LEU A 271 -3.22 2.87 16.15
CA LEU A 271 -2.05 2.02 16.20
C LEU A 271 -2.46 0.54 16.12
N GLN A 272 -2.02 -0.13 15.05
CA GLN A 272 -2.10 -1.59 14.94
C GLN A 272 -0.70 -2.17 14.88
N CYS A 273 -0.26 -2.76 16.00
CA CYS A 273 1.04 -3.41 16.16
C CYS A 273 0.89 -4.88 16.60
N ASN A 274 -0.31 -5.44 16.49
CA ASN A 274 -0.60 -6.81 16.85
C ASN A 274 0.14 -7.85 16.00
N LYS A 275 0.32 -9.06 16.54
CA LYS A 275 1.11 -10.13 15.90
C LYS A 275 2.55 -9.69 15.60
N ASN A 276 3.25 -9.26 16.64
CA ASN A 276 4.69 -8.96 16.63
C ASN A 276 5.35 -9.70 17.82
N GLN A 277 6.53 -9.27 18.24
CA GLN A 277 7.30 -9.83 19.36
C GLN A 277 7.64 -8.73 20.39
N LEU A 278 6.76 -7.74 20.56
CA LEU A 278 6.98 -6.62 21.46
C LEU A 278 6.91 -7.09 22.92
N SER A 279 7.96 -6.82 23.70
CA SER A 279 7.95 -7.07 25.16
C SER A 279 7.46 -5.88 25.98
N ALA A 280 7.46 -4.70 25.38
CA ALA A 280 6.99 -3.45 25.97
C ALA A 280 6.43 -2.53 24.88
N LEU A 281 5.49 -1.67 25.27
CA LEU A 281 4.91 -0.65 24.40
C LEU A 281 4.59 0.59 25.24
N ASP A 282 5.21 1.72 24.91
CA ASP A 282 4.94 3.02 25.52
C ASP A 282 4.06 3.86 24.59
N VAL A 283 2.83 4.13 25.03
CA VAL A 283 1.85 4.99 24.33
C VAL A 283 1.54 6.27 25.12
N THR A 284 2.30 6.58 26.17
CA THR A 284 2.01 7.70 27.09
C THR A 284 2.10 9.07 26.41
N GLN A 285 2.82 9.16 25.29
CA GLN A 285 2.91 10.37 24.47
C GLN A 285 1.84 10.43 23.36
N CYS A 286 1.02 9.40 23.19
CA CYS A 286 -0.02 9.32 22.16
C CYS A 286 -1.40 9.64 22.75
N ALA A 287 -1.57 10.84 23.31
CA ALA A 287 -2.80 11.23 24.02
C ALA A 287 -4.06 11.25 23.13
N THR A 288 -3.89 11.36 21.80
CA THR A 288 -4.99 11.33 20.82
C THR A 288 -5.38 9.92 20.36
N LEU A 289 -4.80 8.87 20.96
CA LEU A 289 -4.99 7.50 20.49
C LEU A 289 -6.42 7.03 20.80
N GLU A 290 -7.19 6.75 19.75
CA GLU A 290 -8.57 6.26 19.84
C GLU A 290 -8.65 4.73 19.72
N THR A 291 -7.70 4.12 19.02
CA THR A 291 -7.70 2.67 18.75
C THR A 291 -6.31 2.08 18.88
N LEU A 292 -6.19 1.08 19.75
CA LEU A 292 -4.96 0.32 19.98
C LEU A 292 -5.18 -1.18 19.79
N TRP A 293 -4.48 -1.74 18.80
CA TRP A 293 -4.38 -3.19 18.61
C TRP A 293 -2.95 -3.61 18.91
N CYS A 294 -2.71 -4.11 20.11
CA CYS A 294 -1.41 -4.62 20.56
C CYS A 294 -1.44 -6.11 20.91
N ASN A 295 -2.55 -6.79 20.61
CA ASN A 295 -2.72 -8.20 20.90
C ASN A 295 -1.70 -9.12 20.19
N ARG A 296 -1.48 -10.33 20.73
CA ARG A 296 -0.50 -11.30 20.20
C ARG A 296 0.92 -10.72 20.16
N ASN A 297 1.38 -10.27 21.32
CA ASN A 297 2.75 -9.83 21.59
C ASN A 297 3.23 -10.49 22.90
N GLN A 298 4.25 -9.94 23.56
CA GLN A 298 4.83 -10.41 24.82
C GLN A 298 4.83 -9.28 25.88
N ILE A 299 3.86 -8.37 25.80
CA ILE A 299 3.81 -7.17 26.66
C ILE A 299 3.45 -7.59 28.08
N THR A 300 4.27 -7.19 29.05
CA THR A 300 4.07 -7.53 30.48
C THR A 300 3.32 -6.46 31.26
N SER A 301 3.36 -5.21 30.80
CA SER A 301 2.68 -4.08 31.41
C SER A 301 2.31 -3.06 30.34
N LEU A 302 1.17 -2.38 30.50
CA LEU A 302 0.70 -1.37 29.58
C LEU A 302 0.17 -0.16 30.35
N ASP A 303 0.87 0.97 30.26
CA ASP A 303 0.45 2.23 30.89
C ASP A 303 -0.55 2.97 29.99
N MET A 304 -1.81 3.02 30.45
CA MET A 304 -2.92 3.68 29.76
C MET A 304 -3.33 4.99 30.44
N SER A 305 -2.51 5.51 31.37
CA SER A 305 -2.83 6.70 32.18
C SER A 305 -3.02 7.98 31.38
N LYS A 306 -2.50 8.05 30.14
CA LYS A 306 -2.62 9.19 29.23
C LYS A 306 -3.57 8.97 28.06
N SER A 307 -4.19 7.81 27.96
CA SER A 307 -5.04 7.41 26.83
C SER A 307 -6.51 7.81 27.03
N THR A 308 -6.76 9.08 27.33
CA THR A 308 -8.11 9.60 27.67
C THR A 308 -9.09 9.57 26.49
N GLU A 309 -8.57 9.52 25.26
CA GLU A 309 -9.35 9.48 24.02
C GLU A 309 -9.59 8.04 23.52
N LEU A 310 -9.11 7.03 24.23
CA LEU A 310 -9.17 5.65 23.77
C LEU A 310 -10.59 5.10 23.79
N VAL A 311 -11.02 4.57 22.65
CA VAL A 311 -12.34 3.96 22.45
C VAL A 311 -12.25 2.44 22.38
N ASN A 312 -11.20 1.93 21.72
CA ASN A 312 -11.04 0.50 21.47
C ASN A 312 -9.65 0.01 21.85
N LEU A 313 -9.58 -0.97 22.76
CA LEU A 313 -8.35 -1.61 23.20
C LEU A 313 -8.40 -3.12 22.97
N TYR A 314 -7.49 -3.63 22.14
CA TYR A 314 -7.28 -5.05 21.93
C TYR A 314 -5.87 -5.42 22.39
N CYS A 315 -5.78 -6.02 23.58
CA CYS A 315 -4.54 -6.36 24.27
C CYS A 315 -4.43 -7.84 24.66
N ASP A 316 -5.39 -8.69 24.23
CA ASP A 316 -5.35 -10.14 24.40
C ASP A 316 -4.06 -10.79 23.88
N ARG A 317 -3.78 -12.00 24.33
CA ARG A 317 -2.60 -12.80 23.99
C ARG A 317 -1.31 -12.02 24.22
N ASN A 318 -1.17 -11.50 25.43
CA ASN A 318 0.04 -10.88 25.96
C ASN A 318 0.44 -11.57 27.27
N SER A 319 1.23 -10.91 28.11
CA SER A 319 1.60 -11.39 29.45
C SER A 319 1.24 -10.37 30.52
N LEU A 320 0.13 -9.65 30.30
CA LEU A 320 -0.44 -8.71 31.27
C LEU A 320 -1.04 -9.48 32.44
N THR A 321 -0.83 -9.00 33.66
CA THR A 321 -1.50 -9.50 34.87
C THR A 321 -2.53 -8.52 35.41
N GLU A 322 -2.30 -7.24 35.16
CA GLU A 322 -3.14 -6.12 35.58
C GLU A 322 -3.24 -5.09 34.45
N LEU A 323 -4.34 -4.35 34.44
CA LEU A 323 -4.59 -3.27 33.50
C LEU A 323 -5.47 -2.21 34.16
N ASP A 324 -4.89 -1.03 34.40
CA ASP A 324 -5.62 0.13 34.91
C ASP A 324 -6.14 0.99 33.74
N LEU A 325 -7.47 1.07 33.63
CA LEU A 325 -8.19 1.82 32.60
C LEU A 325 -8.97 3.00 33.20
N THR A 326 -8.70 3.39 34.44
CA THR A 326 -9.42 4.46 35.17
C THR A 326 -9.48 5.78 34.39
N ASN A 327 -8.40 6.12 33.64
CA ASN A 327 -8.35 7.35 32.85
C ASN A 327 -8.90 7.21 31.42
N CYS A 328 -9.24 5.99 30.98
CA CYS A 328 -9.72 5.71 29.63
C CYS A 328 -11.25 5.89 29.56
N THR A 329 -11.73 7.10 29.82
CA THR A 329 -13.16 7.41 30.04
C THR A 329 -14.06 7.27 28.81
N LYS A 330 -13.49 7.09 27.61
CA LYS A 330 -14.22 6.89 26.34
C LYS A 330 -14.24 5.43 25.86
N LEU A 331 -13.76 4.49 26.66
CA LEU A 331 -13.70 3.08 26.26
C LEU A 331 -15.08 2.52 26.00
N GLU A 332 -15.24 1.94 24.82
CA GLU A 332 -16.41 1.17 24.42
C GLU A 332 -16.08 -0.33 24.41
N THR A 333 -14.89 -0.70 23.89
CA THR A 333 -14.50 -2.10 23.72
C THR A 333 -13.12 -2.37 24.33
N VAL A 334 -13.04 -3.41 25.16
CA VAL A 334 -11.78 -3.96 25.68
C VAL A 334 -11.74 -5.47 25.45
N GLU A 335 -10.72 -5.94 24.72
CA GLU A 335 -10.36 -7.36 24.64
C GLU A 335 -9.03 -7.59 25.37
N ALA A 336 -9.07 -8.36 26.47
CA ALA A 336 -7.92 -8.77 27.26
C ALA A 336 -7.99 -10.29 27.53
N ASP A 337 -6.89 -10.90 27.96
CA ASP A 337 -6.87 -12.32 28.31
C ASP A 337 -7.68 -12.60 29.58
N GLU A 338 -8.23 -13.81 29.66
CA GLU A 338 -8.82 -14.32 30.91
C GLU A 338 -7.77 -14.28 32.04
N GLY A 339 -8.16 -13.74 33.20
CA GLY A 339 -7.29 -13.63 34.38
C GLY A 339 -6.53 -12.29 34.53
N VAL A 340 -6.62 -11.38 33.56
CA VAL A 340 -6.12 -10.01 33.74
C VAL A 340 -7.03 -9.25 34.71
N THR A 341 -6.46 -8.67 35.77
CA THR A 341 -7.22 -7.81 36.69
C THR A 341 -7.40 -6.43 36.05
N ILE A 342 -8.63 -6.10 35.65
CA ILE A 342 -8.96 -4.82 35.02
C ILE A 342 -9.59 -3.88 36.04
N THR A 343 -9.04 -2.66 36.15
CA THR A 343 -9.59 -1.58 36.98
C THR A 343 -10.13 -0.45 36.09
N GLY A 344 -11.22 0.20 36.50
CA GLY A 344 -11.71 1.40 35.80
C GLY A 344 -12.49 1.16 34.51
N TYR A 345 -12.89 -0.08 34.20
CA TYR A 345 -13.73 -0.43 33.06
C TYR A 345 -14.85 -1.38 33.47
N THR A 346 -16.07 -1.12 33.01
CA THR A 346 -17.23 -2.00 33.15
C THR A 346 -17.79 -2.23 31.75
N PRO A 347 -17.86 -3.49 31.25
CA PRO A 347 -18.46 -3.76 29.95
C PRO A 347 -19.91 -3.25 29.91
N ALA A 348 -20.33 -2.66 28.79
CA ALA A 348 -21.74 -2.38 28.58
C ALA A 348 -22.51 -3.71 28.46
N GLU A 349 -23.59 -3.85 29.24
CA GLU A 349 -24.47 -5.04 29.25
C GLU A 349 -25.14 -5.35 27.91
#